data_AF-A0AAQ4E4F9-F1
#
_entry.id   AF-A0AAQ4E4F9-F1
#
_cell.length_a   1.000
_cell.length_b   1.000
_cell.length_c   1.000
_cell.angle_alpha   90.00
_cell.angle_beta   90.00
_cell.angle_gamma   90.00
#
_symmetry.space_group_name_H-M   'P 1'
#
loop_
_entity.id
_entity.type
_entity.pdbx_description
1 polymer ?
#
loop_
_entity_poly.entity_id
_entity_poly.type
_entity_poly.pdbx_seq_one_letter_code
_entity_poly.pdbx_strand_id
1 'polypeptide(L)'
;MPHIASACLLLGCVCAVAAGEVEDLMQLLEQKVYELSSTEELTGKLLERIRIARDCSLSRGEIGVAVLKKMIVPIISEATPCASGKSGIPDPVERDLAEKVCFKDVAMRTQATVGLTDDESAAFEVIAPCIFSQLPAVQA
;
A
#
# COMPACT_ATOMS: atom_id res chain seq x y z
N MET A 1 11.65 43.07 -1.00
CA MET A 1 10.95 42.15 -1.90
C MET A 1 11.71 40.83 -1.95
N PRO A 2 11.23 39.77 -1.28
CA PRO A 2 11.68 38.41 -1.58
C PRO A 2 10.47 37.49 -1.77
N HIS A 3 10.04 37.26 -3.01
CA HIS A 3 9.02 36.25 -3.35
C HIS A 3 9.52 35.20 -4.35
N ILE A 4 10.83 35.14 -4.60
CA ILE A 4 11.39 34.24 -5.62
C ILE A 4 11.95 32.93 -5.02
N ALA A 5 12.08 32.83 -3.69
CA ALA A 5 12.62 31.62 -3.05
C ALA A 5 11.57 30.50 -2.80
N SER A 6 10.27 30.78 -2.90
CA SER A 6 9.20 29.83 -2.55
C SER A 6 8.62 29.03 -3.71
N ALA A 7 8.97 29.35 -4.96
CA ALA A 7 8.41 28.65 -6.13
C ALA A 7 9.22 27.41 -6.55
N CYS A 8 10.52 27.34 -6.20
CA CYS A 8 11.36 26.18 -6.55
C CYS A 8 11.17 24.97 -5.61
N LEU A 9 10.61 25.15 -4.42
CA LEU A 9 10.32 24.05 -3.47
C LEU A 9 9.04 23.27 -3.81
N LEU A 10 8.17 23.81 -4.66
CA LEU A 10 6.89 23.17 -5.03
C LEU A 10 6.93 22.42 -6.38
N LEU A 11 8.02 22.54 -7.14
CA LEU A 11 8.21 21.86 -8.43
C LEU A 11 9.23 20.71 -8.36
N GLY A 12 9.95 20.55 -7.25
CA GLY A 12 10.95 19.49 -7.06
C GLY A 12 10.36 18.06 -6.97
N CYS A 13 9.06 17.90 -6.72
CA CYS A 13 8.42 16.60 -6.60
C CYS A 13 7.86 16.02 -7.92
N VAL A 14 7.98 16.74 -9.06
CA VAL A 14 7.30 16.33 -10.30
C VAL A 14 8.25 15.65 -11.31
N CYS A 15 9.57 15.62 -11.06
CA CYS A 15 10.55 15.13 -12.04
C CYS A 15 11.20 13.77 -11.73
N ALA A 16 10.85 13.09 -10.64
CA ALA A 16 11.41 11.76 -10.32
C ALA A 16 10.65 10.60 -10.97
N VAL A 17 9.76 10.89 -11.93
CA VAL A 17 8.76 9.94 -12.43
C VAL A 17 9.21 9.22 -13.70
N ALA A 18 10.36 8.54 -13.66
CA ALA A 18 10.74 7.56 -14.69
C ALA A 18 11.88 6.67 -14.18
N ALA A 19 11.60 5.38 -14.03
CA ALA A 19 12.52 4.29 -13.65
C ALA A 19 13.13 4.28 -12.22
N GLY A 20 13.14 5.40 -11.47
CA GLY A 20 13.47 5.43 -10.03
C GLY A 20 12.27 5.31 -9.07
N GLU A 21 11.05 5.31 -9.61
CA GLU A 21 9.84 5.62 -8.83
C GLU A 21 9.35 4.55 -7.87
N VAL A 22 9.56 3.27 -8.17
CA VAL A 22 8.95 2.21 -7.36
C VAL A 22 9.68 2.12 -6.03
N GLU A 23 11.00 2.18 -6.04
CA GLU A 23 11.79 2.17 -4.80
C GLU A 23 11.49 3.40 -3.94
N ASP A 24 11.46 4.60 -4.53
CA ASP A 24 11.09 5.83 -3.82
C ASP A 24 9.66 5.78 -3.26
N LEU A 25 8.72 5.24 -4.04
CA LEU A 25 7.33 5.06 -3.61
C LEU A 25 7.21 4.05 -2.47
N MET A 26 7.97 2.96 -2.52
CA MET A 26 7.98 1.96 -1.47
C MET A 26 8.61 2.52 -0.20
N GLN A 27 9.72 3.26 -0.30
CA GLN A 27 10.31 3.96 0.85
C GLN A 27 9.32 4.95 1.49
N LEU A 28 8.60 5.73 0.67
CA LEU A 28 7.57 6.63 1.18
C LEU A 28 6.44 5.86 1.88
N LEU A 29 6.02 4.73 1.33
CA LEU A 29 4.97 3.90 1.91
C LEU A 29 5.43 3.22 3.21
N GLU A 30 6.66 2.73 3.27
CA GLU A 30 7.29 2.19 4.47
C GLU A 30 7.35 3.26 5.56
N GLN A 31 7.80 4.47 5.23
CA GLN A 31 7.80 5.61 6.15
C GLN A 31 6.39 5.91 6.68
N LYS A 32 5.38 5.92 5.81
CA LYS A 32 3.98 6.09 6.24
C LYS A 32 3.51 4.97 7.16
N VAL A 33 3.91 3.73 6.92
CA VAL A 33 3.60 2.62 7.84
C VAL A 33 4.21 2.88 9.21
N TYR A 34 5.48 3.30 9.28
CA TYR A 34 6.11 3.67 10.54
C TYR A 34 5.38 4.82 11.24
N GLU A 35 4.91 5.83 10.51
CA GLU A 35 4.20 6.98 11.07
C GLU A 35 2.78 6.65 11.56
N LEU A 36 2.09 5.71 10.89
CA LEU A 36 0.66 5.47 11.11
C LEU A 36 0.35 4.22 11.95
N SER A 37 1.27 3.26 12.02
CA SER A 37 1.10 2.07 12.85
C SER A 37 1.38 2.37 14.32
N SER A 38 0.65 1.70 15.22
CA SER A 38 0.74 1.93 16.67
C SER A 38 1.62 0.91 17.40
N THR A 39 2.03 -0.17 16.75
CA THR A 39 2.82 -1.24 17.34
C THR A 39 3.88 -1.76 16.38
N GLU A 40 5.00 -2.24 16.91
CA GLU A 40 6.04 -2.91 16.12
C GLU A 40 5.52 -4.16 15.40
N GLU A 41 4.60 -4.90 16.03
CA GLU A 41 3.96 -6.07 15.43
C GLU A 41 3.18 -5.68 14.16
N LEU A 42 2.33 -4.65 14.24
CA LEU A 42 1.57 -4.17 13.08
C LEU A 42 2.52 -3.60 12.03
N THR A 43 3.53 -2.82 12.44
CA THR A 43 4.57 -2.28 11.55
C THR A 43 5.20 -3.41 10.73
N GLY A 44 5.71 -4.46 11.40
CA GLY A 44 6.38 -5.59 10.74
C GLY A 44 5.44 -6.33 9.78
N LYS A 45 4.18 -6.58 10.19
CA LYS A 45 3.16 -7.20 9.32
C LYS A 45 2.92 -6.37 8.05
N LEU A 46 2.87 -5.04 8.16
CA LEU A 46 2.59 -4.15 7.05
C LEU A 46 3.78 -3.99 6.11
N LEU A 47 4.99 -3.86 6.63
CA LEU A 47 6.21 -3.81 5.82
C LEU A 47 6.39 -5.09 4.99
N GLU A 48 6.13 -6.25 5.59
CA GLU A 48 6.19 -7.51 4.84
C GLU A 48 5.13 -7.59 3.73
N ARG A 49 3.91 -7.11 4.00
CA ARG A 49 2.85 -7.02 2.98
C ARG A 49 3.23 -6.08 1.83
N ILE A 50 3.85 -4.94 2.13
CA ILE A 50 4.36 -3.99 1.13
C ILE A 50 5.40 -4.68 0.24
N ARG A 51 6.36 -5.37 0.85
CA ARG A 51 7.42 -6.10 0.14
C ARG A 51 6.84 -7.15 -0.80
N ILE A 52 5.92 -7.99 -0.31
CA ILE A 52 5.25 -9.01 -1.12
C ILE A 52 4.46 -8.39 -2.28
N ALA A 53 3.70 -7.33 -2.00
CA ALA A 53 2.94 -6.63 -3.02
C ALA A 53 3.83 -6.04 -4.12
N ARG A 54 4.93 -5.40 -3.73
CA ARG A 54 5.94 -4.89 -4.65
C ARG A 54 6.48 -5.99 -5.54
N ASP A 55 6.94 -7.10 -4.95
CA ASP A 55 7.59 -8.19 -5.69
C ASP A 55 6.60 -8.86 -6.67
N CYS A 56 5.35 -9.08 -6.25
CA CYS A 56 4.28 -9.59 -7.12
C CYS A 56 3.95 -8.63 -8.26
N SER A 57 3.86 -7.32 -7.99
CA SER A 57 3.60 -6.30 -9.01
C SER A 57 4.76 -6.17 -10.00
N LEU A 58 6.01 -6.13 -9.52
CA LEU A 58 7.19 -6.02 -10.38
C LEU A 58 7.33 -7.23 -11.32
N SER A 59 6.88 -8.42 -10.92
CA SER A 59 6.86 -9.60 -11.80
C SER A 59 6.02 -9.44 -13.06
N ARG A 60 5.15 -8.42 -13.11
CA ARG A 60 4.31 -8.07 -14.28
C ARG A 60 4.84 -6.87 -15.06
N GLY A 61 6.02 -6.34 -14.73
CA GLY A 61 6.59 -5.17 -15.39
C GLY A 61 5.76 -3.91 -15.15
N GLU A 62 5.73 -3.01 -16.14
CA GLU A 62 5.13 -1.67 -16.00
C GLU A 62 3.64 -1.70 -15.64
N ILE A 63 2.87 -2.66 -16.20
CA ILE A 63 1.43 -2.78 -15.89
C ILE A 63 1.21 -3.15 -14.41
N GLY A 64 2.08 -3.98 -13.85
CA GLY A 64 2.01 -4.32 -12.43
C GLY A 64 2.41 -3.18 -11.52
N VAL A 65 3.36 -2.34 -11.95
CA VAL A 65 3.71 -1.10 -11.25
C VAL A 65 2.55 -0.10 -11.27
N ALA A 66 1.83 0.02 -12.40
CA ALA A 66 0.64 0.85 -12.48
C ALA A 66 -0.44 0.37 -11.49
N VAL A 67 -0.69 -0.94 -11.42
CA VAL A 67 -1.60 -1.55 -10.43
C VAL A 67 -1.12 -1.30 -8.99
N LEU A 68 0.17 -1.45 -8.70
CA LEU A 68 0.75 -1.18 -7.37
C LEU A 68 0.44 0.26 -6.93
N LYS A 69 0.68 1.23 -7.82
CA LYS A 69 0.44 2.66 -7.58
C LYS A 69 -1.04 3.01 -7.41
N LYS A 70 -1.92 2.46 -8.26
CA LYS A 70 -3.35 2.81 -8.29
C LYS A 70 -4.18 2.09 -7.24
N MET A 71 -3.84 0.84 -6.92
CA MET A 71 -4.62 0.01 -6.01
C MET A 71 -3.93 -0.14 -4.67
N ILE A 72 -2.74 -0.74 -4.68
CA ILE A 72 -2.17 -1.31 -3.45
C ILE A 72 -1.65 -0.22 -2.51
N VAL A 73 -0.95 0.78 -3.05
CA VAL A 73 -0.42 1.90 -2.25
C VAL A 73 -1.52 2.70 -1.53
N PRO A 74 -2.61 3.11 -2.21
CA PRO A 74 -3.76 3.72 -1.55
C PRO A 74 -4.37 2.81 -0.48
N ILE A 75 -4.57 1.52 -0.79
CA ILE A 75 -5.14 0.56 0.17
C ILE A 75 -4.33 0.52 1.46
N ILE A 76 -3.00 0.37 1.35
CA ILE A 76 -2.12 0.28 2.52
C ILE A 76 -2.13 1.61 3.28
N SER A 77 -2.03 2.74 2.58
CA SER A 77 -2.01 4.06 3.21
C SER A 77 -3.30 4.38 3.98
N GLU A 78 -4.46 4.05 3.40
CA GLU A 78 -5.76 4.37 3.98
C GLU A 78 -6.23 3.35 5.03
N ALA A 79 -5.83 2.08 4.90
CA ALA A 79 -6.21 1.04 5.86
C ALA A 79 -5.36 1.07 7.13
N THR A 80 -4.10 1.51 7.04
CA THR A 80 -3.16 1.49 8.17
C THR A 80 -3.69 2.22 9.41
N PRO A 81 -4.26 3.44 9.34
CA PRO A 81 -4.85 4.09 10.51
C PRO A 81 -6.00 3.30 11.15
N CYS A 82 -6.86 2.70 10.35
CA CYS A 82 -7.97 1.86 10.85
C CYS A 82 -7.42 0.62 11.58
N ALA A 83 -6.46 -0.08 10.96
CA ALA A 83 -5.82 -1.25 11.55
C ALA A 83 -5.05 -0.90 12.83
N SER A 84 -4.37 0.25 12.84
CA SER A 84 -3.70 0.80 14.02
C SER A 84 -4.67 1.02 15.18
N GLY A 85 -5.90 1.47 14.90
CA GLY A 85 -6.98 1.58 15.88
C GLY A 85 -7.49 0.24 16.44
N LYS A 86 -7.05 -0.91 15.91
CA LYS A 86 -7.40 -2.25 16.40
C LYS A 86 -6.34 -2.86 17.32
N SER A 87 -5.19 -2.21 17.49
CA SER A 87 -4.07 -2.75 18.28
C SER A 87 -4.40 -3.01 19.75
N GLY A 88 -5.42 -2.34 20.30
CA GLY A 88 -5.90 -2.54 21.66
C GLY A 88 -6.73 -3.81 21.88
N ILE A 89 -7.06 -4.58 20.85
CA ILE A 89 -7.78 -5.85 20.98
C ILE A 89 -6.84 -6.91 21.60
N PRO A 90 -7.16 -7.48 22.78
CA PRO A 90 -6.26 -8.39 23.48
C PRO A 90 -6.09 -9.73 22.77
N ASP A 91 -7.18 -10.28 22.22
CA ASP A 91 -7.15 -11.55 21.51
C ASP A 91 -6.46 -11.39 20.14
N PRO A 92 -5.37 -12.14 19.87
CA PRO A 92 -4.64 -11.99 18.62
C PRO A 92 -5.47 -12.34 17.38
N VAL A 93 -6.38 -13.32 17.45
CA VAL A 93 -7.20 -13.75 16.32
C VAL A 93 -8.26 -12.70 16.00
N GLU A 94 -8.96 -12.19 17.03
CA GLU A 94 -9.93 -11.10 16.90
C GLU A 94 -9.27 -9.83 16.36
N ARG A 95 -8.08 -9.47 16.87
CA ARG A 95 -7.29 -8.34 16.39
C ARG A 95 -6.97 -8.48 14.91
N ASP A 96 -6.43 -9.64 14.52
CA ASP A 96 -6.07 -9.93 13.14
C ASP A 96 -7.28 -9.87 12.18
N LEU A 97 -8.45 -10.33 12.62
CA LEU A 97 -9.68 -10.25 11.84
C LEU A 97 -10.14 -8.80 11.70
N ALA A 98 -10.12 -8.02 12.78
CA ALA A 98 -10.50 -6.62 12.77
C ALA A 98 -9.57 -5.77 11.87
N GLU A 99 -8.26 -6.02 11.91
CA GLU A 99 -7.29 -5.41 11.00
C GLU A 99 -7.60 -5.76 9.55
N LYS A 100 -7.88 -7.04 9.23
CA LYS A 100 -8.23 -7.46 7.87
C LYS A 100 -9.48 -6.80 7.33
N VAL A 101 -10.50 -6.58 8.18
CA VAL A 101 -11.72 -5.86 7.77
C VAL A 101 -11.38 -4.44 7.31
N CYS A 102 -10.47 -3.74 7.99
CA CYS A 102 -10.01 -2.41 7.54
C CYS A 102 -9.44 -2.44 6.12
N PHE A 103 -8.56 -3.41 5.82
CA PHE A 103 -7.96 -3.56 4.48
C PHE A 103 -8.99 -3.95 3.43
N LYS A 104 -9.93 -4.85 3.78
CA LYS A 104 -11.00 -5.27 2.87
C LYS A 104 -11.92 -4.10 2.51
N ASP A 105 -12.36 -3.34 3.51
CA ASP A 105 -13.28 -2.23 3.30
C ASP A 105 -12.64 -1.13 2.45
N VAL A 106 -11.37 -0.82 2.70
CA VAL A 106 -10.61 0.12 1.86
C VAL A 106 -10.45 -0.44 0.44
N ALA A 107 -10.05 -1.70 0.29
CA ALA A 107 -9.89 -2.32 -1.03
C ALA A 107 -11.17 -2.28 -1.87
N MET A 108 -12.33 -2.57 -1.27
CA MET A 108 -13.62 -2.46 -1.94
C MET A 108 -13.93 -1.02 -2.38
N ARG A 109 -13.64 -0.03 -1.53
CA ARG A 109 -13.83 1.38 -1.89
C ARG A 109 -12.87 1.82 -2.99
N THR A 110 -11.58 1.48 -2.89
CA THR A 110 -10.57 1.79 -3.91
C THR A 110 -10.95 1.16 -5.24
N GLN A 111 -11.37 -0.12 -5.26
CA GLN A 111 -11.80 -0.77 -6.49
C GLN A 111 -13.04 -0.11 -7.12
N ALA A 112 -13.96 0.41 -6.30
CA ALA A 112 -15.16 1.09 -6.78
C ALA A 112 -14.87 2.51 -7.32
N THR A 113 -13.77 3.14 -6.90
CA THR A 113 -13.45 4.53 -7.27
C THR A 113 -12.29 4.67 -8.24
N VAL A 114 -11.38 3.69 -8.27
CA VAL A 114 -10.24 3.72 -9.19
C VAL A 114 -10.68 3.18 -10.55
N GLY A 115 -10.45 3.98 -11.59
CA GLY A 115 -10.58 3.52 -12.97
C GLY A 115 -9.33 2.74 -13.39
N LEU A 116 -9.38 1.42 -13.25
CA LEU A 116 -8.42 0.53 -13.92
C LEU A 116 -8.81 0.38 -15.39
N THR A 117 -7.82 0.33 -16.27
CA THR A 117 -8.03 -0.18 -17.63
C THR A 117 -8.32 -1.68 -17.61
N ASP A 118 -8.76 -2.24 -18.73
CA ASP A 118 -8.96 -3.69 -18.86
C ASP A 118 -7.65 -4.46 -18.61
N ASP A 119 -6.53 -3.96 -19.14
CA ASP A 119 -5.20 -4.53 -18.93
C ASP A 119 -4.74 -4.45 -17.47
N GLU A 120 -5.00 -3.33 -16.80
CA GLU A 120 -4.70 -3.15 -15.38
C GLU A 120 -5.57 -4.06 -14.51
N SER A 121 -6.84 -4.26 -14.89
CA SER A 121 -7.77 -5.16 -14.21
C SER A 121 -7.31 -6.61 -14.34
N ALA A 122 -6.96 -7.05 -15.56
CA ALA A 122 -6.40 -8.38 -15.80
C ALA A 122 -5.07 -8.59 -15.06
N ALA A 123 -4.21 -7.58 -15.01
CA ALA A 123 -3.00 -7.63 -14.21
C ALA A 123 -3.30 -7.76 -12.71
N PHE A 124 -4.28 -7.03 -12.19
CA PHE A 124 -4.70 -7.11 -10.79
C PHE A 124 -5.24 -8.51 -10.43
N GLU A 125 -6.03 -9.14 -11.31
CA GLU A 125 -6.54 -10.50 -11.13
C GLU A 125 -5.43 -11.56 -10.98
N VAL A 126 -4.23 -11.28 -11.47
CA VAL A 126 -3.07 -12.17 -11.33
C VAL A 126 -2.15 -11.75 -10.17
N ILE A 127 -2.03 -10.45 -9.91
CA ILE A 127 -1.22 -9.92 -8.80
C ILE A 127 -1.85 -10.26 -7.45
N ALA A 128 -3.17 -10.13 -7.30
CA ALA A 128 -3.84 -10.37 -6.03
C ALA A 128 -3.64 -11.82 -5.51
N PRO A 129 -3.82 -12.88 -6.32
CA PRO A 129 -3.49 -14.25 -5.91
C PRO A 129 -2.01 -14.44 -5.54
N CYS A 130 -1.08 -13.81 -6.27
CA CYS A 130 0.35 -13.86 -5.94
C CYS A 130 0.60 -13.33 -4.52
N ILE A 131 -0.02 -12.21 -4.17
CA ILE A 131 0.10 -11.61 -2.83
C ILE A 131 -0.47 -12.58 -1.78
N PHE A 132 -1.72 -13.02 -1.96
CA PHE A 132 -2.39 -13.86 -0.97
C PHE A 132 -1.69 -15.21 -0.75
N SER A 133 -1.02 -15.75 -1.77
CA SER A 133 -0.25 -17.00 -1.66
C SER A 133 0.99 -16.89 -0.77
N GLN A 134 1.51 -15.68 -0.58
CA GLN A 134 2.72 -15.39 0.21
C GLN A 134 2.40 -14.81 1.59
N LEU A 135 1.17 -14.36 1.83
CA LEU A 135 0.76 -13.93 3.16
C LEU A 135 0.59 -15.14 4.07
N PRO A 136 1.04 -15.07 5.33
CA PRO A 136 0.79 -16.13 6.29
C PRO A 136 -0.71 -16.39 6.39
N ALA A 137 -1.09 -17.67 6.31
CA ALA A 137 -2.46 -18.09 6.50
C ALA A 137 -2.94 -17.56 7.86
N VAL A 138 -4.12 -16.96 7.86
CA VAL A 138 -4.79 -16.59 9.10
C VAL A 138 -5.01 -17.88 9.87
N GLN A 139 -4.30 -18.07 10.97
CA GLN A 139 -4.64 -19.12 11.91
C GLN A 139 -5.98 -18.71 12.53
N ALA A 140 -7.03 -19.40 12.09
CA ALA A 140 -8.38 -19.29 12.64
C ALA A 140 -8.46 -20.03 13.98
#